data_AF-A0A1K1M9W5-F1
#
_entry.id   AF-A0A1K1M9W5-F1
#
_cell.length_a   1.000
_cell.length_b   1.000
_cell.length_c   1.000
_cell.angle_alpha   90.00
_cell.angle_beta   90.00
_cell.angle_gamma   90.00
#
_symmetry.space_group_name_H-M   'P 1'
#
loop_
_entity.id
_entity.type
_entity.pdbx_description
1 polymer ?
#
loop_
_entity_poly.entity_id
_entity_poly.type
_entity_poly.pdbx_seq_one_letter_code
_entity_poly.pdbx_strand_id
1 'polypeptide(L)'
;MNEFTDQIAGYFNKVPMWPLVLLAAGIVLTGIYELYYRRQRANAIDEFRSAILSTLAGLYPEPKHWPKCIDTYLCARLPAMQEIIEYFRHYVPQQNIPAYNRDWDNYCQFCRTEVTDDRCEAAELNPGTEPDPKKRFHTLVSNLLSHAN
;
A
#
# COMPACT_ATOMS: atom_id res chain seq x y z
N MET A 1 57.59 1.92 -5.58
CA MET A 1 56.34 2.02 -4.78
C MET A 1 56.14 3.41 -4.19
N ASN A 2 57.20 4.06 -3.66
CA ASN A 2 57.12 5.43 -3.12
C ASN A 2 56.77 6.51 -4.16
N GLU A 3 57.28 6.40 -5.39
CA GLU A 3 57.08 7.43 -6.42
C GLU A 3 55.60 7.61 -6.81
N PHE A 4 54.85 6.51 -6.93
CA PHE A 4 53.40 6.58 -7.22
C PHE A 4 52.60 7.20 -6.06
N THR A 5 52.92 6.85 -4.82
CA THR A 5 52.28 7.45 -3.63
C THR A 5 52.62 8.94 -3.48
N ASP A 6 53.86 9.34 -3.76
CA ASP A 6 54.27 10.75 -3.74
C ASP A 6 53.60 11.57 -4.85
N GLN A 7 53.41 10.97 -6.03
CA GLN A 7 52.67 11.60 -7.13
C GLN A 7 51.20 11.81 -6.77
N ILE A 8 50.54 10.81 -6.17
CA ILE A 8 49.16 10.89 -5.72
C ILE A 8 49.00 11.95 -4.61
N ALA A 9 49.92 11.98 -3.64
CA ALA A 9 49.93 12.98 -2.57
C ALA A 9 50.14 14.41 -3.11
N GLY A 10 51.03 14.58 -4.08
CA GLY A 10 51.27 15.86 -4.76
C GLY A 10 50.04 16.36 -5.53
N TYR A 11 49.24 15.46 -6.10
CA TYR A 11 47.96 15.79 -6.72
C TYR A 11 46.95 16.30 -5.69
N PHE A 12 46.75 15.59 -4.58
CA PHE A 12 45.81 16.01 -3.54
C PHE A 12 46.15 17.36 -2.87
N ASN A 13 47.41 17.76 -2.89
CA ASN A 13 47.84 19.09 -2.42
C ASN A 13 47.52 20.24 -3.39
N LYS A 14 47.37 19.97 -4.69
CA LYS A 14 47.11 20.99 -5.73
C LYS A 14 45.64 21.10 -6.12
N VAL A 15 44.87 20.03 -5.95
CA VAL A 15 43.46 20.02 -6.35
C VAL A 15 42.56 20.31 -5.13
N PRO A 16 41.57 21.20 -5.25
CA PRO A 16 40.58 21.38 -4.19
C PRO A 16 39.87 20.06 -3.86
N MET A 17 39.92 19.63 -2.60
CA MET A 17 39.31 18.38 -2.10
C MET A 17 37.80 18.47 -1.87
N TRP A 18 37.24 19.68 -1.86
CA TRP A 18 35.81 19.91 -1.58
C TRP A 18 34.85 19.12 -2.49
N PRO A 19 35.12 18.84 -3.79
CA PRO A 19 34.22 18.03 -4.61
C PRO A 19 34.11 16.59 -4.12
N LEU A 20 35.22 15.99 -3.67
CA LEU A 20 35.23 14.62 -3.14
C LEU A 20 34.50 14.55 -1.78
N VAL A 21 34.67 15.58 -0.95
CA VAL A 21 33.94 15.71 0.31
C VAL A 21 32.43 15.85 0.07
N LEU A 22 32.00 16.66 -0.89
CA LEU A 22 30.59 16.79 -1.27
C LEU A 22 30.03 15.48 -1.82
N LEU A 23 30.79 14.76 -2.63
CA LEU A 23 30.38 13.46 -3.17
C LEU A 23 30.21 12.44 -2.04
N ALA A 24 31.18 12.35 -1.12
CA ALA A 24 31.09 11.49 0.05
C ALA A 24 29.89 11.85 0.94
N ALA A 25 29.65 13.14 1.20
CA ALA A 25 28.49 13.60 1.94
C ALA A 25 27.17 13.24 1.23
N GLY A 26 27.11 13.38 -0.10
CA GLY A 26 25.97 12.96 -0.91
C GLY A 26 25.63 11.49 -0.74
N ILE A 27 26.64 10.60 -0.82
CA ILE A 27 26.47 9.15 -0.63
C ILE A 27 25.95 8.82 0.78
N VAL A 28 26.50 9.48 1.80
CA VAL A 28 26.06 9.27 3.18
C VAL A 28 24.60 9.70 3.36
N LEU A 29 24.22 10.87 2.85
CA LEU A 29 22.87 11.39 2.93
C LEU A 29 21.86 10.51 2.20
N THR A 30 22.19 10.03 0.99
CA THR A 30 21.31 9.11 0.26
C THR A 30 21.15 7.78 0.99
N GLY A 31 22.22 7.23 1.57
CA GLY A 31 22.15 6.00 2.36
C GLY A 31 21.27 6.15 3.62
N ILE A 32 21.40 7.26 4.35
CA ILE A 32 20.54 7.57 5.50
C ILE A 32 19.08 7.73 5.07
N TYR A 33 18.83 8.48 3.99
CA TYR A 33 17.48 8.68 3.46
C TYR A 33 16.84 7.36 3.03
N GLU A 34 17.59 6.49 2.37
CA GLU A 34 17.10 5.18 1.95
C GLU A 34 16.74 4.29 3.14
N LEU A 35 17.57 4.27 4.20
CA LEU A 35 17.26 3.54 5.44
C LEU A 35 16.00 4.07 6.12
N TYR A 36 15.87 5.40 6.22
CA TYR A 36 14.69 6.04 6.78
C TYR A 36 13.44 5.74 5.97
N TYR A 37 13.52 5.86 4.64
CA TYR A 37 12.41 5.58 3.73
C TYR A 37 11.97 4.11 3.80
N ARG A 38 12.91 3.16 3.83
CA ARG A 38 12.61 1.73 3.99
C ARG A 38 11.88 1.45 5.31
N ARG A 39 12.34 2.07 6.41
CA ARG A 39 11.69 1.93 7.72
C ARG A 39 10.28 2.53 7.72
N GLN A 40 10.12 3.73 7.16
CA GLN A 40 8.81 4.37 7.04
C GLN A 40 7.85 3.56 6.19
N ARG A 41 8.32 2.99 5.08
CA ARG A 41 7.50 2.12 4.22
C ARG A 41 7.07 0.85 4.96
N ALA A 42 7.95 0.21 5.72
CA ALA A 42 7.58 -0.95 6.52
C ALA A 42 6.50 -0.61 7.56
N ASN A 43 6.66 0.50 8.28
CA ASN A 43 5.64 0.96 9.23
C ASN A 43 4.31 1.27 8.54
N ALA A 44 4.34 1.95 7.38
CA ALA A 44 3.14 2.29 6.62
C ALA A 44 2.40 1.04 6.11
N ILE A 45 3.13 -0.02 5.77
CA ILE A 45 2.54 -1.33 5.41
C ILE A 45 1.78 -1.91 6.61
N ASP A 46 2.40 -1.96 7.78
CA ASP A 46 1.77 -2.52 8.98
C ASP A 46 0.56 -1.69 9.42
N GLU A 47 0.67 -0.36 9.38
CA GLU A 47 -0.41 0.58 9.69
C GLU A 47 -1.56 0.45 8.70
N PHE A 48 -1.28 0.38 7.40
CA PHE A 48 -2.30 0.18 6.37
C PHE A 48 -3.08 -1.12 6.56
N ARG A 49 -2.36 -2.24 6.77
CA ARG A 49 -2.99 -3.55 6.99
C ARG A 49 -3.85 -3.53 8.26
N SER A 50 -3.30 -3.04 9.37
CA SER A 50 -4.04 -2.98 10.64
C SER A 50 -5.27 -2.07 10.55
N ALA A 51 -5.18 -0.93 9.87
CA ALA A 51 -6.29 0.00 9.70
C ALA A 51 -7.41 -0.60 8.83
N ILE A 52 -7.09 -1.29 7.73
CA ILE A 52 -8.08 -2.01 6.92
C ILE A 52 -8.75 -3.12 7.74
N LEU A 53 -7.96 -3.95 8.43
CA LEU A 53 -8.49 -5.05 9.25
C LEU A 53 -9.39 -4.55 10.38
N SER A 54 -9.04 -3.41 10.99
CA SER A 54 -9.85 -2.77 12.01
C SER A 54 -11.15 -2.20 11.44
N THR A 55 -11.08 -1.49 10.31
CA THR A 55 -12.24 -0.88 9.66
C THR A 55 -13.26 -1.92 9.19
N LEU A 56 -12.76 -3.05 8.70
CA LEU A 56 -13.55 -4.18 8.21
C LEU A 56 -13.64 -5.32 9.22
N ALA A 57 -13.42 -5.03 10.51
CA ALA A 57 -13.49 -6.03 11.57
C ALA A 57 -14.84 -6.74 11.57
N GLY A 58 -14.80 -8.08 11.56
CA GLY A 58 -15.99 -8.92 11.52
C GLY A 58 -16.48 -9.28 10.11
N LEU A 59 -15.99 -8.62 9.06
CA LEU A 59 -16.23 -8.96 7.65
C LEU A 59 -15.03 -9.62 6.97
N TYR A 60 -13.81 -9.23 7.33
CA TYR A 60 -12.55 -9.73 6.78
C TYR A 60 -11.58 -10.10 7.92
N PRO A 61 -10.75 -11.15 7.79
CA PRO A 61 -10.60 -12.07 6.65
C PRO A 61 -11.73 -13.09 6.54
N GLU A 62 -12.31 -13.52 7.66
CA GLU A 62 -13.48 -14.40 7.66
C GLU A 62 -14.70 -13.66 8.24
N PRO A 63 -15.82 -13.60 7.50
CA PRO A 63 -17.01 -12.91 7.97
C PRO A 63 -17.65 -13.70 9.12
N LYS A 64 -17.63 -13.14 10.34
CA LYS A 64 -18.28 -13.74 11.52
C LYS A 64 -19.78 -13.49 11.54
N HIS A 65 -20.19 -12.29 11.16
CA HIS A 65 -21.58 -11.87 11.07
C HIS A 65 -21.72 -10.95 9.86
N TRP A 66 -22.38 -11.43 8.80
CA TRP A 66 -22.70 -10.58 7.67
C TRP A 66 -23.90 -9.69 8.04
N PRO A 67 -23.75 -8.36 8.08
CA PRO A 67 -24.82 -7.47 8.49
C PRO A 67 -25.94 -7.47 7.45
N LYS A 68 -27.18 -7.28 7.93
CA LYS A 68 -28.29 -6.84 7.09
C LYS A 68 -28.04 -5.39 6.66
N CYS A 69 -28.46 -5.04 5.45
CA CYS A 69 -28.18 -3.80 4.74
C CYS A 69 -26.68 -3.59 4.53
N ILE A 70 -26.04 -4.60 3.93
CA ILE A 70 -24.58 -4.63 3.72
C ILE A 70 -24.09 -3.45 2.87
N ASP A 71 -24.90 -3.00 1.92
CA ASP A 71 -24.68 -1.83 1.07
C ASP A 71 -24.48 -0.58 1.93
N THR A 72 -25.39 -0.34 2.86
CA THR A 72 -25.38 0.82 3.75
C THR A 72 -24.22 0.71 4.73
N TYR A 73 -23.95 -0.49 5.26
CA TYR A 73 -22.85 -0.75 6.17
C TYR A 73 -21.47 -0.49 5.53
N LEU A 74 -21.26 -0.94 4.30
CA LEU A 74 -20.01 -0.75 3.56
C LEU A 74 -19.86 0.69 3.07
N CYS A 75 -20.95 1.31 2.57
CA CYS A 75 -20.95 2.71 2.17
C CYS A 75 -20.61 3.64 3.34
N ALA A 76 -21.09 3.36 4.55
CA ALA A 76 -20.75 4.13 5.75
C ALA A 76 -19.26 4.08 6.13
N ARG A 77 -18.52 3.05 5.69
CA ARG A 77 -17.08 2.88 5.93
C ARG A 77 -16.20 3.38 4.79
N LEU A 78 -16.78 3.72 3.63
CA LEU A 78 -16.03 4.25 2.50
C LEU A 78 -15.18 5.49 2.86
N PRO A 79 -15.66 6.47 3.66
CA PRO A 79 -14.83 7.62 4.04
C PRO A 79 -13.58 7.21 4.84
N ALA A 80 -13.75 6.33 5.83
CA ALA A 80 -12.62 5.84 6.63
C ALA A 80 -11.63 5.03 5.79
N MET A 81 -12.13 4.17 4.89
CA MET A 81 -11.30 3.43 3.94
C MET A 81 -10.55 4.38 3.00
N GLN A 82 -11.19 5.45 2.53
CA GLN A 82 -10.57 6.43 1.63
C GLN A 82 -9.37 7.12 2.30
N GLU A 83 -9.49 7.54 3.56
CA GLU A 83 -8.38 8.14 4.31
C GLU A 83 -7.17 7.18 4.39
N ILE A 84 -7.43 5.90 4.69
CA ILE A 84 -6.40 4.86 4.77
C ILE A 84 -5.71 4.66 3.42
N ILE A 85 -6.50 4.62 2.34
CA ILE A 85 -6.01 4.43 0.96
C ILE A 85 -5.17 5.62 0.49
N GLU A 86 -5.64 6.84 0.73
CA GLU A 86 -4.93 8.07 0.34
C GLU A 86 -3.62 8.23 1.11
N TYR A 87 -3.60 7.89 2.40
CA TYR A 87 -2.38 7.87 3.19
C TYR A 87 -1.35 6.90 2.60
N PHE A 88 -1.74 5.63 2.40
CA PHE A 88 -0.81 4.59 1.94
C PHE A 88 -0.33 4.80 0.50
N ARG A 89 -1.09 5.50 -0.35
CA ARG A 89 -0.74 5.79 -1.75
C ARG A 89 0.66 6.39 -1.92
N HIS A 90 1.13 7.20 -0.97
CA HIS A 90 2.46 7.81 -1.01
C HIS A 90 3.61 6.80 -0.90
N TYR A 91 3.33 5.63 -0.36
CA TYR A 91 4.29 4.54 -0.13
C TYR A 91 4.19 3.43 -1.18
N VAL A 92 3.22 3.53 -2.09
CA VAL A 92 3.06 2.61 -3.23
C VAL A 92 4.10 2.95 -4.31
N PRO A 93 4.86 1.96 -4.84
CA PRO A 93 5.77 2.20 -5.95
C PRO A 93 5.04 2.85 -7.13
N GLN A 94 5.66 3.85 -7.77
CA GLN A 94 5.00 4.65 -8.81
C GLN A 94 4.42 3.80 -9.95
N GLN A 95 5.11 2.72 -10.33
CA GLN A 95 4.66 1.76 -11.34
C GLN A 95 3.38 0.98 -10.96
N ASN A 96 3.09 0.84 -9.66
CA ASN A 96 1.94 0.11 -9.14
C ASN A 96 0.74 1.04 -8.82
N ILE A 97 0.93 2.36 -8.78
CA ILE A 97 -0.15 3.33 -8.51
C ILE A 97 -1.37 3.12 -9.43
N PRO A 98 -1.22 2.88 -10.75
CA PRO A 98 -2.38 2.63 -11.61
C PRO A 98 -3.18 1.39 -11.21
N ALA A 99 -2.50 0.30 -10.85
CA ALA A 99 -3.14 -0.94 -10.40
C ALA A 99 -3.82 -0.74 -9.04
N TYR A 100 -3.15 -0.07 -8.11
CA TYR A 100 -3.68 0.28 -6.79
C TYR A 100 -4.97 1.11 -6.89
N ASN A 101 -4.96 2.17 -7.71
CA ASN A 101 -6.13 3.02 -7.91
C ASN A 101 -7.30 2.24 -8.54
N ARG A 102 -7.00 1.33 -9.47
CA ARG A 102 -8.02 0.47 -10.10
C ARG A 102 -8.64 -0.49 -9.07
N ASP A 103 -7.84 -1.09 -8.20
CA ASP A 103 -8.35 -1.99 -7.17
C ASP A 103 -9.22 -1.23 -6.14
N TRP A 104 -8.86 0.01 -5.82
CA TRP A 104 -9.68 0.89 -5.00
C TRP A 104 -11.00 1.29 -5.67
N ASP A 105 -10.97 1.66 -6.95
CA ASP A 105 -12.16 2.01 -7.72
C ASP A 105 -13.13 0.82 -7.82
N ASN A 106 -12.61 -0.38 -8.10
CA ASN A 106 -13.39 -1.62 -8.10
C ASN A 106 -14.05 -1.88 -6.74
N TYR A 107 -13.34 -1.64 -5.63
CA TYR A 107 -13.91 -1.77 -4.28
C TYR A 107 -15.02 -0.73 -4.03
N CYS A 108 -14.81 0.52 -4.43
CA CYS A 108 -15.82 1.58 -4.32
C CYS A 108 -17.08 1.26 -5.12
N GLN A 109 -16.91 0.80 -6.35
CA GLN A 109 -18.01 0.39 -7.23
C GLN A 109 -18.78 -0.79 -6.61
N PHE A 110 -18.08 -1.80 -6.11
CA PHE A 110 -18.70 -2.94 -5.43
C PHE A 110 -19.59 -2.48 -4.27
N CYS A 111 -19.08 -1.59 -3.42
CA CYS A 111 -19.82 -1.07 -2.26
C CYS A 111 -21.07 -0.27 -2.66
N ARG A 112 -21.03 0.45 -3.79
CA ARG A 112 -22.11 1.35 -4.21
C ARG A 112 -23.19 0.69 -5.07
N THR A 113 -22.82 -0.29 -5.90
CA THR A 113 -23.71 -0.77 -6.96
C THR A 113 -23.94 -2.27 -6.99
N GLU A 114 -23.04 -3.06 -6.39
CA GLU A 114 -23.06 -4.51 -6.60
C GLU A 114 -23.46 -5.31 -5.38
N VAL A 115 -23.12 -4.81 -4.17
CA VAL A 115 -23.48 -5.46 -2.92
C VAL A 115 -24.84 -4.94 -2.48
N THR A 116 -25.86 -5.79 -2.48
CA THR A 116 -27.20 -5.52 -1.93
C THR A 116 -27.67 -6.76 -1.19
N ASP A 117 -28.54 -6.58 -0.20
CA ASP A 117 -29.09 -7.71 0.56
C ASP A 117 -29.76 -8.73 -0.36
N ASP A 118 -30.56 -8.27 -1.32
CA ASP A 118 -31.25 -9.13 -2.31
C ASP A 118 -30.27 -10.01 -3.09
N ARG A 119 -29.10 -9.49 -3.47
CA ARG A 119 -28.06 -10.26 -4.18
C ARG A 119 -27.33 -11.23 -3.27
N CYS A 120 -27.14 -10.87 -2.00
CA CYS A 120 -26.61 -11.79 -1.01
C CYS A 120 -27.59 -12.95 -0.76
N GLU A 121 -28.87 -12.67 -0.62
CA GLU A 121 -29.92 -13.69 -0.45
C GLU A 121 -30.06 -14.57 -1.70
N ALA A 122 -30.06 -13.98 -2.89
CA ALA A 122 -30.11 -14.71 -4.16
C ALA A 122 -28.92 -15.66 -4.35
N ALA A 123 -27.71 -15.23 -3.98
CA ALA A 123 -26.50 -16.06 -4.04
C ALA A 123 -26.51 -17.22 -3.01
N GLU A 124 -27.12 -17.02 -1.84
CA GLU A 124 -27.31 -18.09 -0.85
C GLU A 124 -28.35 -19.13 -1.29
N LEU A 125 -29.42 -18.68 -1.97
CA LEU A 125 -30.48 -19.54 -2.48
C LEU A 125 -30.07 -20.33 -3.74
N ASN A 126 -29.22 -19.76 -4.60
CA ASN A 126 -28.77 -20.38 -5.85
C ASN A 126 -27.24 -20.44 -5.95
N PRO A 127 -26.58 -21.27 -5.11
CA PRO A 127 -25.12 -21.38 -5.13
C PRO A 127 -24.64 -21.91 -6.48
N GLY A 128 -23.91 -21.07 -7.23
CA GLY A 128 -23.28 -21.42 -8.51
C GLY A 128 -23.88 -20.75 -9.75
N THR A 129 -25.02 -20.08 -9.65
CA THR A 129 -25.61 -19.30 -10.76
C THR A 129 -25.27 -17.81 -10.66
N GLU A 130 -25.23 -17.25 -9.45
CA GLU A 130 -24.80 -15.88 -9.21
C GLU A 130 -23.41 -15.80 -8.56
N PRO A 131 -22.59 -14.79 -8.92
CA PRO A 131 -21.29 -14.57 -8.28
C PRO A 131 -21.48 -14.16 -6.81
N ASP A 132 -20.99 -15.00 -5.90
CA ASP A 132 -21.07 -14.79 -4.44
C ASP A 132 -20.46 -13.43 -4.03
N PRO A 133 -21.28 -12.47 -3.56
CA PRO A 133 -20.81 -11.15 -3.16
C PRO A 133 -19.79 -11.19 -2.02
N LYS A 134 -19.85 -12.19 -1.13
CA LYS A 134 -18.90 -12.35 -0.02
C LYS A 134 -17.52 -12.73 -0.54
N LYS A 135 -17.46 -13.67 -1.49
CA LYS A 135 -16.20 -14.03 -2.18
C LYS A 135 -15.65 -12.86 -2.97
N ARG A 136 -16.52 -12.11 -3.67
CA ARG A 136 -16.09 -10.92 -4.43
C ARG A 136 -15.52 -9.85 -3.51
N PHE A 137 -16.20 -9.54 -2.40
CA PHE A 137 -15.71 -8.65 -1.35
C PHE A 137 -14.33 -9.07 -0.85
N HIS A 138 -14.17 -10.35 -0.48
CA HIS A 138 -12.90 -10.88 0.02
C HIS A 138 -11.77 -10.71 -1.01
N THR A 139 -12.02 -11.01 -2.28
CA THR A 139 -11.05 -10.80 -3.36
C THR A 139 -10.66 -9.33 -3.51
N LEU A 140 -11.62 -8.40 -3.49
CA LEU A 140 -11.35 -6.98 -3.63
C LEU A 140 -10.48 -6.44 -2.48
N VAL A 141 -10.80 -6.82 -1.23
CA VAL A 141 -9.99 -6.44 -0.06
C VAL A 141 -8.60 -7.08 -0.12
N SER A 142 -8.51 -8.34 -0.57
CA SER A 142 -7.22 -9.04 -0.70
C SER A 142 -6.34 -8.41 -1.77
N ASN A 143 -6.92 -7.95 -2.89
CA ASN A 143 -6.19 -7.21 -3.92
C ASN A 143 -5.63 -5.90 -3.37
N LEU A 144 -6.43 -5.14 -2.60
CA LEU A 144 -5.96 -3.92 -1.94
C LEU A 144 -4.79 -4.18 -0.99
N LEU A 145 -4.91 -5.22 -0.15
CA LEU A 145 -3.85 -5.63 0.79
C LEU A 145 -2.60 -6.16 0.09
N SER A 146 -2.72 -6.67 -1.14
CA SER A 146 -1.57 -7.19 -1.90
C SER A 146 -0.53 -6.12 -2.26
N HIS A 147 -0.93 -4.85 -2.31
CA HIS A 147 -0.03 -3.71 -2.52
C HIS A 147 0.81 -3.37 -1.28
N ALA A 148 0.47 -3.96 -0.13
CA ALA A 148 1.17 -3.82 1.14
C ALA A 148 1.88 -5.12 1.54
N ASN A 149 2.57 -5.73 0.57
CA ASN A 149 3.46 -6.89 0.74
C ASN A 149 4.93 -6.52 0.49
#